data_AF-A0A315EYV4-F1
#
_entry.id   AF-A0A315EYV4-F1
#
_cell.length_a   1.000
_cell.length_b   1.000
_cell.length_c   1.000
_cell.angle_alpha   90.00
_cell.angle_beta   90.00
_cell.angle_gamma   90.00
#
_symmetry.space_group_name_H-M   'P 1'
#
loop_
_entity.id
_entity.type
_entity.pdbx_description
1 polymer ?
#
loop_
_entity_poly.entity_id
_entity_poly.type
_entity_poly.pdbx_seq_one_letter_code
_entity_poly.pdbx_strand_id
1 'polypeptide(L)'
;MGIGVQSGLVYHTGNITSGEDTIFELGSLTPKVAYALNNFDGMVFYASNMLFVANSSNVLAYTNFSNPVFITGLGATPMAMAADTLNARIYLTLDDNKIGFLNPTNPSAGLTVLTEVTPAKWGPLQKPNGVVVSSTGFAYVVNQGDPNGTGGYISKINTTTGATETLLSDSVGNWGSLAVGFCGPIGITLDGTQENLYVTNGSCLSSYSGYGNSNKILKIKLP
;
A
#
# COMPACT_ATOMS: atom_id res chain seq x y z
N MET A 1 -7.13 -8.47 -3.65
CA MET A 1 -6.23 -9.10 -4.67
C MET A 1 -4.97 -8.27 -4.70
N GLY A 2 -3.84 -8.87 -4.36
CA GLY A 2 -2.54 -8.19 -4.39
C GLY A 2 -1.86 -8.35 -5.73
N ILE A 3 -1.10 -7.32 -6.12
CA ILE A 3 -0.21 -7.34 -7.29
C ILE A 3 1.17 -6.89 -6.81
N GLY A 4 2.21 -7.62 -7.20
CA GLY A 4 3.60 -7.29 -6.94
C GLY A 4 4.43 -7.38 -8.21
N VAL A 5 5.48 -6.56 -8.31
CA VAL A 5 6.43 -6.61 -9.44
C VAL A 5 7.81 -6.94 -8.91
N GLN A 6 8.48 -7.91 -9.52
CA GLN A 6 9.85 -8.28 -9.17
C GLN A 6 10.62 -8.60 -10.44
N SER A 7 11.76 -7.92 -10.64
CA SER A 7 12.65 -8.14 -11.79
C SER A 7 11.93 -8.06 -13.16
N GLY A 8 10.96 -7.16 -13.30
CA GLY A 8 10.17 -6.98 -14.52
C GLY A 8 9.04 -7.99 -14.72
N LEU A 9 8.88 -8.95 -13.81
CA LEU A 9 7.79 -9.91 -13.80
C LEU A 9 6.67 -9.43 -12.88
N VAL A 10 5.42 -9.67 -13.28
CA VAL A 10 4.23 -9.32 -12.51
C VAL A 10 3.73 -10.58 -11.79
N TYR A 11 3.43 -10.44 -10.51
CA TYR A 11 2.87 -11.47 -9.66
C TYR A 11 1.53 -11.01 -9.11
N HIS A 12 0.59 -11.93 -8.91
CA HIS A 12 -0.70 -11.60 -8.32
C HIS A 12 -1.18 -12.70 -7.38
N THR A 13 -1.99 -12.32 -6.38
CA THR A 13 -2.72 -13.30 -5.58
C THR A 13 -3.83 -13.91 -6.43
N GLY A 14 -4.15 -15.17 -6.21
CA GLY A 14 -5.25 -15.82 -6.90
C GLY A 14 -5.82 -16.98 -6.10
N ASN A 15 -7.11 -17.22 -6.34
CA ASN A 15 -7.87 -18.30 -5.74
C ASN A 15 -8.16 -19.34 -6.84
N ILE A 16 -7.85 -20.63 -6.60
CA ILE A 16 -8.16 -21.69 -7.59
C ILE A 16 -9.37 -22.52 -7.15
N THR A 17 -9.38 -22.98 -5.90
CA THR A 17 -10.43 -23.89 -5.39
C THR A 17 -10.73 -23.61 -3.92
N SER A 18 -12.04 -23.59 -3.59
CA SER A 18 -12.57 -23.60 -2.22
C SER A 18 -11.84 -22.72 -1.19
N GLY A 19 -11.59 -21.45 -1.50
CA GLY A 19 -11.03 -20.49 -0.54
C GLY A 19 -9.52 -20.62 -0.29
N GLU A 20 -8.82 -21.53 -0.99
CA GLU A 20 -7.37 -21.59 -0.95
C GLU A 20 -6.75 -20.60 -1.94
N ASP A 21 -5.80 -19.82 -1.43
CA ASP A 21 -5.09 -18.83 -2.22
C ASP A 21 -3.65 -19.25 -2.47
N THR A 22 -3.12 -18.72 -3.56
CA THR A 22 -1.71 -18.80 -3.92
C THR A 22 -1.29 -17.52 -4.63
N ILE A 23 -0.08 -17.52 -5.17
CA ILE A 23 0.53 -16.44 -5.92
C ILE A 23 0.97 -17.00 -7.25
N PHE A 24 0.58 -16.33 -8.32
CA PHE A 24 0.99 -16.65 -9.69
C PHE A 24 1.91 -15.58 -10.23
N GLU A 25 2.79 -15.99 -11.12
CA GLU A 25 3.39 -15.09 -12.09
C GLU A 25 2.43 -14.92 -13.26
N LEU A 26 2.22 -13.70 -13.72
CA LEU A 26 1.29 -13.39 -14.80
C LEU A 26 1.66 -14.19 -16.06
N GLY A 27 0.72 -14.95 -16.60
CA GLY A 27 0.92 -15.84 -17.74
C GLY A 27 1.34 -17.27 -17.37
N SER A 28 1.53 -17.57 -16.08
CA SER A 28 1.78 -18.91 -15.56
C SER A 28 0.62 -19.38 -14.69
N LEU A 29 0.28 -20.67 -14.79
CA LEU A 29 -0.67 -21.33 -13.89
C LEU A 29 0.03 -22.09 -12.76
N THR A 30 1.36 -22.06 -12.71
CA THR A 30 2.14 -22.74 -11.68
C THR A 30 2.14 -21.89 -10.40
N PRO A 31 1.64 -22.41 -9.27
CA PRO A 31 1.63 -21.70 -8.01
C PRO A 31 3.08 -21.47 -7.52
N LYS A 32 3.38 -20.25 -7.07
CA LYS A 32 4.68 -19.90 -6.47
C LYS A 32 4.77 -20.27 -5.01
N VAL A 33 3.64 -20.23 -4.29
CA VAL A 33 3.53 -20.67 -2.89
C VAL A 33 2.50 -21.79 -2.79
N ALA A 34 2.62 -22.65 -1.78
CA ALA A 34 1.62 -23.69 -1.55
C ALA A 34 0.23 -23.09 -1.33
N TYR A 35 -0.81 -23.81 -1.77
CA TYR A 35 -2.20 -23.46 -1.49
C TYR A 35 -2.46 -23.45 0.01
N ALA A 36 -3.13 -22.40 0.48
CA ALA A 36 -3.53 -22.30 1.87
C ALA A 36 -4.73 -21.36 2.02
N LEU A 37 -5.57 -21.62 3.03
CA LEU A 37 -6.69 -20.78 3.42
C LEU A 37 -6.20 -19.49 4.09
N ASN A 38 -5.61 -18.61 3.30
CA ASN A 38 -5.04 -17.37 3.82
C ASN A 38 -5.93 -16.15 3.57
N ASN A 39 -6.74 -16.09 2.51
CA ASN A 39 -7.40 -14.86 2.07
C ASN A 39 -6.37 -13.75 1.74
N PHE A 40 -5.47 -14.04 0.80
CA PHE A 40 -4.37 -13.13 0.46
C PHE A 40 -4.86 -11.83 -0.18
N ASP A 41 -4.36 -10.71 0.35
CA ASP A 41 -4.58 -9.38 -0.20
C ASP A 41 -3.28 -8.75 -0.71
N GLY A 42 -2.91 -7.55 -0.25
CA GLY A 42 -1.72 -6.85 -0.72
C GLY A 42 -0.42 -7.65 -0.56
N MET A 43 0.50 -7.52 -1.51
CA MET A 43 1.82 -8.15 -1.45
C MET A 43 2.93 -7.17 -1.81
N VAL A 44 4.14 -7.42 -1.32
CA VAL A 44 5.32 -6.67 -1.71
C VAL A 44 6.57 -7.55 -1.69
N PHE A 45 7.41 -7.40 -2.71
CA PHE A 45 8.76 -7.96 -2.70
C PHE A 45 9.70 -6.97 -2.02
N TYR A 46 10.43 -7.44 -1.01
CA TYR A 46 11.55 -6.69 -0.43
C TYR A 46 12.87 -7.03 -1.13
N ALA A 47 13.02 -8.28 -1.57
CA ALA A 47 14.12 -8.78 -2.38
C ALA A 47 13.63 -9.92 -3.28
N SER A 48 14.48 -10.39 -4.20
CA SER A 48 14.12 -11.48 -5.14
C SER A 48 13.67 -12.78 -4.46
N ASN A 49 14.14 -13.02 -3.23
CA ASN A 49 13.79 -14.17 -2.42
C ASN A 49 12.95 -13.82 -1.18
N MET A 50 12.55 -12.56 -0.99
CA MET A 50 11.82 -12.11 0.20
C MET A 50 10.51 -11.46 -0.20
N LEU A 51 9.41 -12.13 0.12
CA LEU A 51 8.05 -11.74 -0.24
C LEU A 51 7.20 -11.61 1.03
N PHE A 52 6.47 -10.52 1.14
CA PHE A 52 5.55 -10.25 2.23
C PHE A 52 4.14 -10.16 1.66
N VAL A 53 3.20 -10.90 2.26
CA VAL A 53 1.83 -11.02 1.78
C VAL A 53 0.89 -10.79 2.94
N ALA A 54 0.01 -9.81 2.81
CA ALA A 54 -1.03 -9.55 3.80
C ALA A 54 -2.18 -10.54 3.63
N ASN A 55 -2.84 -10.83 4.74
CA ASN A 55 -4.17 -11.41 4.74
C ASN A 55 -5.11 -10.65 5.66
N SER A 56 -6.31 -11.16 5.92
CA SER A 56 -7.32 -10.45 6.75
C SER A 56 -6.87 -10.07 8.17
N SER A 57 -5.74 -10.58 8.67
CA SER A 57 -5.32 -10.29 10.06
C SER A 57 -3.81 -10.24 10.27
N ASN A 58 -3.01 -10.71 9.32
CA ASN A 58 -1.58 -10.94 9.49
C ASN A 58 -0.80 -10.54 8.23
N VAL A 59 0.52 -10.46 8.38
CA VAL A 59 1.45 -10.48 7.24
C VAL A 59 2.26 -11.76 7.29
N LEU A 60 2.33 -12.46 6.16
CA LEU A 60 3.12 -13.67 5.97
C LEU A 60 4.44 -13.29 5.30
N ALA A 61 5.56 -13.52 5.96
CA ALA A 61 6.90 -13.27 5.47
C ALA A 61 7.50 -14.56 4.89
N TYR A 62 7.59 -14.65 3.58
CA TYR A 62 8.17 -15.77 2.85
C TYR A 62 9.64 -15.51 2.54
N THR A 63 10.46 -16.54 2.76
CA THR A 63 11.81 -16.63 2.20
C THR A 63 11.83 -17.77 1.17
N ASN A 64 12.30 -17.49 -0.04
CA ASN A 64 12.27 -18.42 -1.17
C ASN A 64 10.87 -19.05 -1.39
N PHE A 65 9.80 -18.29 -1.19
CA PHE A 65 8.41 -18.71 -1.39
C PHE A 65 7.97 -19.96 -0.58
N SER A 66 8.60 -20.22 0.56
CA SER A 66 8.29 -21.40 1.39
C SER A 66 8.20 -21.05 2.87
N ASN A 67 7.44 -21.86 3.63
CA ASN A 67 7.35 -21.86 5.10
C ASN A 67 7.32 -20.44 5.73
N PRO A 68 6.24 -19.68 5.53
CA PRO A 68 6.20 -18.28 5.94
C PRO A 68 6.26 -18.11 7.46
N VAL A 69 6.92 -17.04 7.91
CA VAL A 69 6.77 -16.54 9.28
C VAL A 69 5.52 -15.68 9.34
N PHE A 70 4.62 -16.00 10.27
CA PHE A 70 3.41 -15.20 10.51
C PHE A 70 3.73 -14.04 11.43
N ILE A 71 3.50 -12.83 10.94
CA ILE A 71 3.57 -11.60 11.72
C ILE A 71 2.15 -11.30 12.19
N THR A 72 1.90 -11.61 13.45
CA THR A 72 0.59 -11.47 14.11
C THR A 72 0.52 -10.23 14.99
N GLY A 73 -0.66 -9.93 15.54
CA GLY A 73 -0.80 -8.86 16.54
C GLY A 73 -0.66 -7.45 15.94
N LEU A 74 -1.05 -7.28 14.68
CA LEU A 74 -0.98 -6.00 13.96
C LEU A 74 -1.92 -4.93 14.56
N GLY A 75 -2.91 -5.35 15.35
CA GLY A 75 -3.90 -4.48 16.00
C GLY A 75 -5.09 -4.11 15.11
N ALA A 76 -4.97 -4.26 13.80
CA ALA A 76 -6.02 -3.96 12.81
C ALA A 76 -5.75 -4.69 11.48
N THR A 77 -6.61 -4.50 10.47
CA THR A 77 -6.49 -5.19 9.17
C THR A 77 -5.36 -4.57 8.35
N PRO A 78 -4.40 -5.36 7.84
CA PRO A 78 -3.38 -4.86 6.91
C PRO A 78 -4.01 -4.52 5.55
N MET A 79 -3.68 -3.33 5.03
CA MET A 79 -4.27 -2.81 3.79
C MET A 79 -3.28 -2.87 2.62
N ALA A 80 -2.17 -2.12 2.71
CA ALA A 80 -1.15 -2.09 1.68
C ALA A 80 0.26 -2.09 2.26
N MET A 81 1.22 -2.53 1.46
CA MET A 81 2.62 -2.58 1.84
C MET A 81 3.53 -1.98 0.78
N ALA A 82 4.64 -1.38 1.23
CA ALA A 82 5.71 -0.89 0.36
C ALA A 82 7.08 -1.20 0.95
N ALA A 83 8.00 -1.66 0.10
CA ALA A 83 9.37 -1.92 0.49
C ALA A 83 10.21 -0.63 0.45
N ASP A 84 10.96 -0.39 1.50
CA ASP A 84 11.95 0.68 1.62
C ASP A 84 13.31 0.04 1.88
N THR A 85 14.02 -0.26 0.81
CA THR A 85 15.34 -0.87 0.87
C THR A 85 16.42 0.09 1.37
N LEU A 86 16.17 1.41 1.32
CA LEU A 86 17.08 2.42 1.85
C LEU A 86 17.10 2.40 3.39
N ASN A 87 15.94 2.28 4.02
CA ASN A 87 15.81 2.23 5.48
C ASN A 87 15.70 0.81 6.04
N ALA A 88 15.82 -0.21 5.19
CA ALA A 88 15.64 -1.62 5.52
C ALA A 88 14.30 -1.93 6.21
N ARG A 89 13.20 -1.46 5.62
CA ARG A 89 11.84 -1.53 6.17
C ARG A 89 10.84 -2.00 5.12
N ILE A 90 9.72 -2.55 5.62
CA ILE A 90 8.49 -2.64 4.85
C ILE A 90 7.45 -1.81 5.57
N TYR A 91 6.94 -0.77 4.93
CA TYR A 91 5.81 -0.03 5.50
C TYR A 91 4.52 -0.79 5.26
N LEU A 92 3.64 -0.72 6.24
CA LEU A 92 2.34 -1.39 6.25
C LEU A 92 1.28 -0.38 6.71
N THR A 93 0.27 -0.15 5.88
CA THR A 93 -0.92 0.61 6.28
C THR A 93 -1.97 -0.31 6.89
N LEU A 94 -2.75 0.24 7.83
CA LEU A 94 -3.81 -0.46 8.55
C LEU A 94 -5.15 0.28 8.39
N ASP A 95 -6.26 -0.45 8.50
CA ASP A 95 -7.62 0.11 8.35
C ASP A 95 -8.09 0.98 9.52
N ASP A 96 -7.30 1.12 10.59
CA ASP A 96 -7.59 1.89 11.80
C ASP A 96 -6.85 3.25 11.87
N ASN A 97 -6.59 3.85 10.71
CA ASN A 97 -5.85 5.12 10.55
C ASN A 97 -4.35 5.05 10.89
N LYS A 98 -3.78 3.84 10.93
CA LYS A 98 -2.37 3.65 11.29
C LYS A 98 -1.50 3.28 10.10
N ILE A 99 -0.22 3.60 10.23
CA ILE A 99 0.85 3.05 9.40
C ILE A 99 2.00 2.66 10.32
N GLY A 100 2.67 1.57 9.99
CA GLY A 100 3.84 1.09 10.71
C GLY A 100 4.88 0.52 9.78
N PHE A 101 5.94 -0.05 10.35
CA PHE A 101 6.91 -0.82 9.59
C PHE A 101 7.22 -2.18 10.21
N LEU A 102 7.58 -3.11 9.34
CA LEU A 102 8.12 -4.42 9.64
C LEU A 102 9.62 -4.42 9.37
N ASN A 103 10.38 -5.16 10.19
CA ASN A 103 11.77 -5.45 9.90
C ASN A 103 11.84 -6.68 8.96
N PRO A 104 12.26 -6.51 7.69
CA PRO A 104 12.26 -7.61 6.72
C PRO A 104 13.20 -8.75 7.11
N THR A 105 14.30 -8.47 7.82
CA THR A 105 15.28 -9.48 8.26
C THR A 105 15.04 -10.00 9.67
N ASN A 106 14.08 -9.42 10.40
CA ASN A 106 13.60 -9.94 11.68
C ASN A 106 12.07 -9.85 11.78
N PRO A 107 11.31 -10.68 11.00
CA PRO A 107 9.85 -10.66 11.02
C PRO A 107 9.23 -10.87 12.41
N SER A 108 9.92 -11.63 13.28
CA SER A 108 9.48 -11.92 14.65
C SER A 108 9.46 -10.69 15.56
N ALA A 109 10.07 -9.57 15.18
CA ALA A 109 10.00 -8.32 15.92
C ALA A 109 8.59 -7.69 15.90
N GLY A 110 7.73 -8.12 14.99
CA GLY A 110 6.38 -7.57 14.86
C GLY A 110 6.32 -6.20 14.20
N LEU A 111 5.16 -5.54 14.33
CA LEU A 111 4.90 -4.22 13.76
C LEU A 111 5.33 -3.11 14.72
N THR A 112 6.09 -2.14 14.21
CA THR A 112 6.31 -0.85 14.89
C THR A 112 5.37 0.20 14.30
N VAL A 113 4.43 0.71 15.09
CA VAL A 113 3.41 1.67 14.64
C VAL A 113 3.97 3.10 14.62
N LEU A 114 4.07 3.70 13.44
CA LEU A 114 4.70 5.02 13.23
C LEU A 114 3.78 6.19 13.55
N THR A 115 2.46 6.00 13.53
CA THR A 115 1.49 7.03 13.95
C THR A 115 1.53 7.32 15.45
N GLU A 116 2.18 6.47 16.24
CA GLU A 116 2.20 6.54 17.71
C GLU A 116 3.60 6.85 18.28
N VAL A 117 4.65 6.75 17.47
CA VAL A 117 6.06 6.83 17.91
C VAL A 117 6.65 8.23 17.69
N THR A 118 7.37 8.73 18.69
CA THR A 118 8.16 9.98 18.67
C THR A 118 9.65 9.66 18.51
N PRO A 119 10.47 10.43 17.76
CA PRO A 119 10.16 11.71 17.10
C PRO A 119 9.57 11.59 15.69
N ALA A 120 9.74 10.46 15.01
CA ALA A 120 9.31 10.27 13.62
C ALA A 120 7.83 9.85 13.51
N LYS A 121 6.93 10.67 14.05
CA LYS A 121 5.48 10.43 14.01
C LYS A 121 4.93 10.70 12.62
N TRP A 122 4.32 9.70 11.98
CA TRP A 122 3.68 9.86 10.67
C TRP A 122 2.21 10.27 10.84
N GLY A 123 1.68 11.12 9.95
CA GLY A 123 0.27 11.51 9.93
C GLY A 123 -0.04 12.88 10.55
N PRO A 124 -1.33 13.19 10.82
CA PRO A 124 -2.48 12.27 10.87
C PRO A 124 -2.87 11.67 9.51
N LEU A 125 -3.40 10.44 9.53
CA LEU A 125 -3.88 9.71 8.36
C LEU A 125 -5.38 9.41 8.50
N GLN A 126 -6.07 9.22 7.38
CA GLN A 126 -7.49 8.87 7.34
C GLN A 126 -7.70 7.65 6.46
N LYS A 127 -7.81 6.49 7.11
CA LYS A 127 -7.95 5.17 6.50
C LYS A 127 -6.96 4.99 5.35
N PRO A 128 -5.66 4.86 5.66
CA PRO A 128 -4.61 4.76 4.66
C PRO A 128 -4.72 3.42 3.91
N ASN A 129 -5.13 3.47 2.65
CA ASN A 129 -5.42 2.28 1.86
C ASN A 129 -4.24 1.82 0.99
N GLY A 130 -3.31 2.74 0.69
CA GLY A 130 -2.19 2.48 -0.21
C GLY A 130 -0.96 3.25 0.22
N VAL A 131 0.22 2.67 0.00
CA VAL A 131 1.51 3.30 0.26
C VAL A 131 2.50 2.94 -0.84
N VAL A 132 3.35 3.87 -1.22
CA VAL A 132 4.53 3.65 -2.06
C VAL A 132 5.69 4.48 -1.51
N VAL A 133 6.92 4.01 -1.69
CA VAL A 133 8.13 4.69 -1.21
C VAL A 133 9.00 5.06 -2.42
N SER A 134 9.46 6.31 -2.46
CA SER A 134 10.47 6.74 -3.42
C SER A 134 11.87 6.43 -2.92
N SER A 135 12.80 6.23 -3.86
CA SER A 135 14.23 6.11 -3.58
C SER A 135 14.84 7.39 -3.00
N THR A 136 14.11 8.50 -2.99
CA THR A 136 14.51 9.78 -2.40
C THR A 136 14.14 9.91 -0.92
N GLY A 137 13.58 8.86 -0.30
CA GLY A 137 13.26 8.86 1.13
C GLY A 137 11.92 9.53 1.47
N PHE A 138 10.97 9.49 0.53
CA PHE A 138 9.59 9.89 0.80
C PHE A 138 8.64 8.71 0.64
N ALA A 139 7.70 8.56 1.57
CA ALA A 139 6.53 7.71 1.38
C ALA A 139 5.35 8.57 0.91
N TYR A 140 4.61 8.05 -0.06
CA TYR A 140 3.34 8.60 -0.50
C TYR A 140 2.22 7.66 -0.08
N VAL A 141 1.28 8.17 0.70
CA VAL A 141 0.17 7.40 1.27
C VAL A 141 -1.14 7.95 0.75
N VAL A 142 -1.98 7.09 0.15
CA VAL A 142 -3.36 7.47 -0.20
C VAL A 142 -4.28 7.22 0.99
N ASN A 143 -5.04 8.25 1.34
CA ASN A 143 -6.00 8.26 2.41
C ASN A 143 -7.40 8.28 1.80
N GLN A 144 -8.28 7.39 2.26
CA GLN A 144 -9.62 7.25 1.70
C GLN A 144 -10.44 8.54 1.82
N GLY A 145 -10.22 9.30 2.89
CA GLY A 145 -11.10 10.38 3.33
C GLY A 145 -12.20 9.83 4.24
N ASP A 146 -13.42 10.34 4.09
CA ASP A 146 -14.57 9.91 4.87
C ASP A 146 -15.02 8.46 4.55
N PRO A 147 -15.96 7.88 5.32
CA PRO A 147 -16.46 6.53 5.06
C PRO A 147 -17.08 6.31 3.67
N ASN A 148 -17.52 7.38 2.99
CA ASN A 148 -18.04 7.32 1.63
C ASN A 148 -16.93 7.38 0.58
N GLY A 149 -15.69 7.72 0.95
CA GLY A 149 -14.59 8.00 0.01
C GLY A 149 -14.52 9.47 -0.44
N THR A 150 -15.27 10.36 0.20
CA THR A 150 -15.24 11.80 -0.06
C THR A 150 -14.07 12.43 0.67
N GLY A 151 -13.37 13.38 0.04
CA GLY A 151 -12.26 14.10 0.67
C GLY A 151 -10.96 13.29 0.74
N GLY A 152 -10.78 12.29 -0.13
CA GLY A 152 -9.53 11.53 -0.20
C GLY A 152 -8.34 12.43 -0.58
N TYR A 153 -7.14 12.03 -0.14
CA TYR A 153 -5.92 12.83 -0.34
C TYR A 153 -4.65 11.97 -0.33
N ILE A 154 -3.55 12.55 -0.83
CA ILE A 154 -2.22 11.94 -0.76
C ILE A 154 -1.39 12.67 0.31
N SER A 155 -0.89 11.91 1.28
CA SER A 155 0.16 12.37 2.19
C SER A 155 1.53 12.11 1.56
N LYS A 156 2.43 13.08 1.66
CA LYS A 156 3.87 12.90 1.42
C LYS A 156 4.59 12.96 2.76
N ILE A 157 5.40 11.96 3.04
CA ILE A 157 6.00 11.77 4.37
C ILE A 157 7.50 11.53 4.21
N ASN A 158 8.33 12.31 4.89
CA ASN A 158 9.76 12.06 4.96
C ASN A 158 10.01 10.80 5.82
N THR A 159 10.63 9.76 5.25
CA THR A 159 10.77 8.46 5.92
C THR A 159 11.73 8.48 7.11
N THR A 160 12.62 9.48 7.17
CA THR A 160 13.60 9.65 8.26
C THR A 160 13.01 10.43 9.43
N THR A 161 12.30 11.53 9.13
CA THR A 161 11.83 12.46 10.17
C THR A 161 10.36 12.30 10.53
N GLY A 162 9.57 11.60 9.72
CA GLY A 162 8.10 11.53 9.85
C GLY A 162 7.37 12.81 9.47
N ALA A 163 8.07 13.87 9.07
CA ALA A 163 7.46 15.11 8.61
C ALA A 163 6.46 14.82 7.50
N THR A 164 5.20 15.16 7.73
CA THR A 164 4.06 14.80 6.89
C THR A 164 3.43 16.07 6.32
N GLU A 165 3.21 16.10 5.02
CA GLU A 165 2.44 17.15 4.33
C GLU A 165 1.36 16.52 3.44
N THR A 166 0.27 17.25 3.21
CA THR A 166 -0.70 16.89 2.17
C THR A 166 -0.13 17.33 0.82
N LEU A 167 0.14 16.37 -0.06
CA LEU A 167 0.66 16.64 -1.40
C LEU A 167 -0.45 17.12 -2.36
N LEU A 168 -1.59 16.44 -2.32
CA LEU A 168 -2.71 16.67 -3.23
C LEU A 168 -4.01 16.26 -2.53
N SER A 169 -5.02 17.12 -2.57
CA SER A 169 -6.37 16.93 -2.03
C SER A 169 -7.38 17.75 -2.85
N ASP A 170 -8.63 17.84 -2.43
CA ASP A 170 -9.62 18.77 -3.01
C ASP A 170 -9.32 20.26 -2.77
N SER A 171 -8.37 20.56 -1.89
CA SER A 171 -8.02 21.90 -1.44
C SER A 171 -6.54 22.24 -1.64
N VAL A 172 -5.71 21.25 -1.95
CA VAL A 172 -4.27 21.37 -2.16
C VAL A 172 -3.89 20.78 -3.51
N GLY A 173 -3.03 21.47 -4.27
CA GLY A 173 -2.49 21.01 -5.55
C GLY A 173 -3.27 21.50 -6.78
N ASN A 174 -2.85 21.08 -7.97
CA ASN A 174 -3.43 21.53 -9.24
C ASN A 174 -4.04 20.35 -10.02
N TRP A 175 -5.36 20.41 -10.22
CA TRP A 175 -6.14 19.37 -10.91
C TRP A 175 -6.28 19.60 -12.42
N GLY A 176 -5.85 20.75 -12.93
CA GLY A 176 -6.01 21.10 -14.34
C GLY A 176 -7.47 21.05 -14.78
N SER A 177 -7.78 20.23 -15.79
CA SER A 177 -9.13 20.01 -16.31
C SER A 177 -9.88 18.84 -15.67
N LEU A 178 -9.26 18.14 -14.70
CA LEU A 178 -9.91 17.04 -13.99
C LEU A 178 -10.90 17.56 -12.95
N ALA A 179 -11.80 16.67 -12.54
CA ALA A 179 -12.62 16.91 -11.35
C ALA A 179 -11.70 17.12 -10.12
N VAL A 180 -12.10 17.99 -9.19
CA VAL A 180 -11.27 18.38 -8.05
C VAL A 180 -11.51 17.43 -6.89
N GLY A 181 -10.48 16.68 -6.51
CA GLY A 181 -10.49 15.75 -5.38
C GLY A 181 -10.41 14.28 -5.78
N PHE A 182 -9.99 13.44 -4.84
CA PHE A 182 -9.98 11.99 -5.00
C PHE A 182 -11.29 11.36 -4.57
N CYS A 183 -11.61 10.22 -5.18
CA CYS A 183 -12.87 9.52 -4.95
C CYS A 183 -12.53 8.15 -4.36
N GLY A 184 -12.42 8.08 -3.03
CA GLY A 184 -12.04 6.89 -2.27
C GLY A 184 -10.77 6.23 -2.83
N PRO A 185 -9.61 6.90 -2.82
CA PRO A 185 -8.39 6.33 -3.39
C PRO A 185 -7.98 5.08 -2.60
N ILE A 186 -7.63 4.02 -3.33
CA ILE A 186 -7.38 2.68 -2.76
C ILE A 186 -5.97 2.15 -3.04
N GLY A 187 -5.29 2.66 -4.06
CA GLY A 187 -3.97 2.16 -4.46
C GLY A 187 -3.12 3.26 -5.05
N ILE A 188 -1.80 3.12 -4.90
CA ILE A 188 -0.81 4.10 -5.36
C ILE A 188 0.47 3.38 -5.82
N THR A 189 1.08 3.87 -6.89
CA THR A 189 2.42 3.44 -7.32
C THR A 189 3.18 4.60 -7.96
N LEU A 190 4.51 4.50 -8.03
CA LEU A 190 5.38 5.37 -8.82
C LEU A 190 5.66 4.72 -10.18
N ASP A 191 5.95 5.53 -11.21
CA ASP A 191 6.64 5.03 -12.40
C ASP A 191 8.12 4.75 -12.15
N GLY A 192 8.77 4.11 -13.12
CA GLY A 192 10.20 3.78 -13.04
C GLY A 192 11.12 5.00 -12.95
N THR A 193 10.69 6.17 -13.44
CA THR A 193 11.44 7.43 -13.27
C THR A 193 11.16 8.10 -11.92
N GLN A 194 10.14 7.63 -11.19
CA GLN A 194 9.65 8.20 -9.93
C GLN A 194 9.27 9.67 -10.03
N GLU A 195 8.81 10.07 -11.22
CA GLU A 195 8.35 11.43 -11.47
C GLU A 195 6.83 11.50 -11.49
N ASN A 196 6.14 10.37 -11.63
CA ASN A 196 4.69 10.34 -11.64
C ASN A 196 4.16 9.30 -10.64
N LEU A 197 3.14 9.72 -9.89
CA LEU A 197 2.28 8.83 -9.13
C LEU A 197 1.10 8.37 -10.01
N TYR A 198 0.73 7.11 -9.86
CA TYR A 198 -0.51 6.57 -10.40
C TYR A 198 -1.39 6.17 -9.22
N VAL A 199 -2.60 6.73 -9.17
CA VAL A 199 -3.54 6.52 -8.07
C VAL A 199 -4.83 5.93 -8.59
N THR A 200 -5.24 4.81 -8.01
CA THR A 200 -6.53 4.19 -8.34
C THR A 200 -7.60 4.72 -7.40
N ASN A 201 -8.63 5.34 -7.98
CA ASN A 201 -9.83 5.76 -7.25
C ASN A 201 -10.86 4.63 -7.23
N GLY A 202 -11.58 4.53 -6.11
CA GLY A 202 -12.82 3.77 -5.99
C GLY A 202 -14.04 4.68 -6.19
N SER A 203 -14.92 4.66 -5.20
CA SER A 203 -16.19 5.38 -5.21
C SER A 203 -16.25 6.50 -4.16
N CYS A 204 -17.17 7.44 -4.40
CA CYS A 204 -17.51 8.56 -3.52
C CYS A 204 -18.94 9.02 -3.82
N LEU A 205 -19.45 9.95 -3.02
CA LEU A 205 -20.78 10.50 -3.20
C LEU A 205 -20.89 11.22 -4.56
N SER A 206 -22.03 11.06 -5.24
CA SER A 206 -22.28 11.69 -6.53
C SER A 206 -22.33 13.22 -6.48
N SER A 207 -22.54 13.80 -5.29
CA SER A 207 -22.53 15.24 -5.05
C SER A 207 -21.13 15.81 -4.79
N TYR A 208 -20.11 14.97 -4.59
CA TYR A 208 -18.77 15.43 -4.29
C TYR A 208 -18.06 15.97 -5.55
N SER A 209 -17.26 17.03 -5.39
CA SER A 209 -16.53 17.66 -6.51
C SER A 209 -15.60 16.70 -7.25
N GLY A 210 -15.07 15.69 -6.55
CA GLY A 210 -14.20 14.66 -7.10
C GLY A 210 -14.92 13.49 -7.76
N TYR A 211 -16.27 13.48 -7.81
CA TYR A 211 -17.04 12.35 -8.35
C TYR A 211 -16.66 11.99 -9.80
N GLY A 212 -16.29 12.98 -10.60
CA GLY A 212 -15.79 12.77 -11.96
C GLY A 212 -14.51 11.91 -12.05
N ASN A 213 -13.82 11.70 -10.93
CA ASN A 213 -12.64 10.82 -10.81
C ASN A 213 -12.98 9.41 -10.28
N SER A 214 -14.25 9.10 -9.99
CA SER A 214 -14.66 7.77 -9.52
C SER A 214 -14.27 6.67 -10.49
N ASN A 215 -13.73 5.57 -9.96
CA ASN A 215 -13.31 4.36 -10.68
C ASN A 215 -12.29 4.64 -11.80
N LYS A 216 -11.47 5.68 -11.65
CA LYS A 216 -10.40 6.05 -12.58
C LYS A 216 -9.03 5.91 -11.95
N ILE A 217 -8.04 5.62 -12.79
CA ILE A 217 -6.64 5.77 -12.45
C ILE A 217 -6.20 7.17 -12.86
N LEU A 218 -5.63 7.92 -11.91
CA LEU A 218 -5.07 9.24 -12.15
C LEU A 218 -3.56 9.15 -12.25
N LYS A 219 -2.98 9.88 -13.20
CA LYS A 219 -1.54 10.11 -13.29
C LYS A 219 -1.23 11.52 -12.77
N ILE A 220 -0.35 11.61 -11.79
CA ILE A 220 0.00 12.86 -11.09
C ILE A 220 1.50 13.07 -11.20
N LYS A 221 1.92 14.17 -11.81
CA LYS A 221 3.33 14.57 -11.85
C LYS A 221 3.75 15.07 -10.46
N LEU A 222 4.85 14.54 -9.94
CA LEU A 222 5.45 15.00 -8.70
C LEU A 222 6.18 16.34 -8.93
N PRO A 223 6.20 17.24 -7.93
CA PRO A 223 6.91 18.52 -8.00
C PRO A 223 8.42 18.36 -8.07
#